data_AF-A0A0K1E6U9-F1
#
_entry.id   AF-A0A0K1E6U9-F1
#
_cell.length_a   1.000
_cell.length_b   1.000
_cell.length_c   1.000
_cell.angle_alpha   90.00
_cell.angle_beta   90.00
_cell.angle_gamma   90.00
#
_symmetry.space_group_name_H-M   'P 1'
#
loop_
_entity.id
_entity.type
_entity.pdbx_description
1 polymer ?
#
loop_
_entity_poly.entity_id
_entity_poly.type
_entity_poly.pdbx_seq_one_letter_code
_entity_poly.pdbx_strand_id
1 'polypeptide(L)' 'MAEEEQRTRLIAEIASLLRTEHAMPPDARAAGLTLIGWLARRMPGEDVSRAGVEEMHARLAASGPEPSGLGDGRSD' A
#
# COMPACT_ATOMS: atom_id res chain seq x y z
N MET A 1 11.77 -1.84 7.54
CA MET A 1 10.98 -2.57 6.51
C MET A 1 10.13 -3.68 7.11
N ALA A 2 10.69 -4.67 7.82
CA ALA A 2 9.91 -5.77 8.41
C ALA A 2 8.78 -5.31 9.36
N GLU A 3 9.04 -4.32 10.22
CA GLU A 3 8.04 -3.83 11.19
C GLU A 3 6.85 -3.12 10.53
N GLU A 4 7.08 -2.34 9.47
CA GLU A 4 6.04 -1.64 8.72
C GLU A 4 5.17 -2.62 7.91
N GLU A 5 5.82 -3.61 7.29
CA GLU A 5 5.13 -4.69 6.57
C GLU A 5 4.27 -5.52 7.52
N GLN A 6 4.81 -5.87 8.69
CA GLN A 6 4.11 -6.66 9.69
C GLN A 6 2.94 -5.89 10.31
N ARG A 7 3.09 -4.58 10.52
CA ARG A 7 2.01 -3.68 10.93
C ARG A 7 0.89 -3.62 9.88
N THR A 8 1.26 -3.47 8.61
CA THR A 8 0.31 -3.43 7.49
C THR A 8 -0.46 -4.74 7.38
N ARG A 9 0.24 -5.88 7.53
CA ARG A 9 -0.38 -7.20 7.56
C ARG A 9 -1.35 -7.35 8.73
N LEU A 10 -0.95 -6.93 9.93
CA LEU A 10 -1.79 -6.98 11.12
C LEU A 10 -3.07 -6.15 10.94
N ILE A 11 -2.97 -4.95 10.35
CA ILE A 11 -4.12 -4.11 10.01
C ILE A 11 -5.07 -4.85 9.06
N ALA A 12 -4.54 -5.52 8.02
CA ALA A 12 -5.34 -6.26 7.05
C ALA A 12 -6.06 -7.47 7.68
N GLU A 13 -5.38 -8.21 8.56
CA GLU A 13 -5.94 -9.35 9.28
C GLU A 13 -7.08 -8.91 10.21
N ILE A 14 -6.90 -7.84 11.00
CA ILE A 14 -7.95 -7.30 11.86
C ILE A 14 -9.14 -6.81 11.02
N ALA A 15 -8.89 -6.09 9.92
CA ALA A 15 -9.95 -5.60 9.04
C ALA A 15 -10.77 -6.75 8.41
N SER A 16 -10.11 -7.86 8.06
CA SER A 16 -10.76 -9.06 7.55
C SER A 16 -11.65 -9.72 8.61
N LEU A 17 -11.14 -9.86 9.84
CA LEU A 17 -11.89 -10.40 10.98
C LEU A 17 -13.16 -9.58 11.27
N LEU A 18 -13.03 -8.25 11.30
CA LEU A 18 -14.15 -7.32 11.53
C LEU A 18 -15.22 -7.36 10.44
N ARG A 19 -14.87 -7.81 9.23
CA ARG A 19 -15.79 -7.92 8.09
C ARG A 19 -16.49 -9.28 8.04
N THR A 20 -15.77 -10.33 8.40
CA THR A 20 -16.22 -11.72 8.23
C THR A 20 -17.13 -12.17 9.38
N GLU A 21 -16.86 -11.71 10.60
CA GLU A 21 -17.59 -12.14 11.78
C GLU A 21 -18.94 -11.42 11.94
N HIS A 22 -20.02 -12.10 11.54
CA HIS A 22 -21.38 -11.55 11.56
C HIS A 22 -21.95 -11.33 12.98
N ALA A 23 -21.33 -11.93 14.00
CA ALA A 23 -21.80 -11.92 15.39
C ALA A 23 -20.83 -11.25 16.37
N MET A 24 -19.99 -10.33 15.90
CA MET A 24 -19.07 -9.63 16.79
C MET A 24 -19.82 -8.65 17.71
N PRO A 25 -19.60 -8.68 19.04
CA PRO A 25 -20.17 -7.68 19.93
C PRO A 25 -19.80 -6.26 19.50
N PRO A 26 -20.71 -5.27 19.60
CA PRO A 26 -20.44 -3.89 19.19
C PRO A 26 -19.17 -3.31 19.81
N ASP A 27 -18.91 -3.60 21.08
CA ASP A 27 -17.72 -3.13 21.80
C ASP A 27 -16.43 -3.75 21.27
N ALA A 28 -16.46 -5.03 20.91
CA ALA A 28 -15.33 -5.72 20.30
C ALA A 28 -15.01 -5.15 18.90
N ARG A 29 -16.06 -4.83 18.12
CA ARG A 29 -15.91 -4.17 16.83
C ARG A 29 -15.33 -2.77 16.97
N ALA A 30 -15.80 -1.99 17.95
CA ALA A 30 -15.28 -0.66 18.25
C ALA A 30 -13.81 -0.71 18.71
N ALA A 31 -13.44 -1.67 19.55
CA ALA A 31 -12.06 -1.90 19.98
C ALA A 31 -11.15 -2.25 18.80
N GLY A 32 -11.58 -3.14 17.90
CA GLY A 32 -10.81 -3.51 16.70
C GLY A 32 -10.57 -2.33 15.75
N LEU A 33 -11.60 -1.52 15.50
CA LEU A 33 -11.45 -0.29 14.69
C LEU A 33 -10.52 0.74 15.36
N THR A 34 -10.61 0.87 16.68
CA THR A 34 -9.71 1.74 17.46
C THR A 34 -8.27 1.28 17.36
N LEU A 35 -8.02 -0.03 17.44
CA LEU A 35 -6.70 -0.63 17.28
C LEU A 35 -6.13 -0.40 15.87
N ILE A 36 -6.93 -0.60 14.82
CA ILE A 36 -6.54 -0.26 13.44
C ILE A 36 -6.14 1.22 13.34
N GLY A 37 -6.94 2.12 13.93
CA GLY A 37 -6.65 3.54 13.94
C GLY A 37 -5.35 3.88 14.67
N TRP A 38 -5.00 3.14 15.72
CA TRP A 38 -3.72 3.31 16.43
C TRP A 38 -2.54 2.78 15.61
N LEU A 39 -2.67 1.58 15.02
CA LEU A 39 -1.64 0.97 14.16
C LEU A 39 -1.40 1.78 12.88
N ALA A 40 -2.43 2.42 12.33
CA ALA A 40 -2.29 3.24 11.12
C ALA A 40 -1.58 4.59 11.37
N ARG A 41 -1.44 5.01 12.64
CA ARG A 41 -0.71 6.25 12.98
C ARG A 41 0.78 5.99 12.86
N ARG A 42 1.49 6.99 12.32
CA ARG A 42 2.94 7.03 12.32
C ARG A 42 3.45 7.26 13.74
N MET A 43 4.41 6.46 14.18
CA MET A 43 5.07 6.70 15.46
C MET A 43 5.99 7.93 15.34
N PRO A 44 6.08 8.79 16.36
CA PRO A 44 7.08 9.85 16.37
C PRO A 44 8.48 9.25 16.19
N GLY A 45 9.21 9.67 15.16
CA GLY A 45 10.53 9.13 14.81
C GLY A 45 10.54 8.06 13.72
N GLU A 46 9.38 7.63 13.20
CA GLU A 46 9.34 6.81 11.98
C GLU A 46 9.52 7.64 10.70
N ASP A 47 10.48 7.24 9.88
CA ASP A 47 10.69 7.77 8.54
C ASP A 47 9.44 7.60 7.66
N VAL A 48 9.35 8.45 6.63
CA VAL A 48 8.26 8.35 5.65
C VAL A 48 8.43 7.06 4.85
N SER A 49 7.35 6.31 4.65
CA SER A 49 7.37 5.12 3.78
C SER A 49 7.88 5.47 2.39
N ARG A 50 8.98 4.83 1.95
CA ARG A 50 9.56 4.98 0.60
C ARG A 50 9.14 3.89 -0.37
N ALA A 51 8.45 2.85 0.11
CA ALA A 51 8.12 1.67 -0.69
C ALA A 51 7.32 2.01 -1.96
N GLY A 52 6.29 2.87 -1.85
CA GLY A 52 5.52 3.30 -3.02
C GLY A 52 6.32 4.10 -4.04
N VAL A 53 7.33 4.86 -3.58
CA VAL A 53 8.24 5.63 -4.45
C VAL A 53 9.19 4.68 -5.17
N GLU A 54 9.77 3.72 -4.46
CA GLU A 54 10.66 2.71 -5.03
C GLU A 54 9.95 1.82 -6.04
N GLU A 55 8.72 1.38 -5.74
CA GLU A 55 7.92 0.60 -6.69
C GLU A 55 7.57 1.41 -7.94
N MET A 56 7.23 2.70 -7.80
CA MET A 56 7.02 3.58 -8.95
C MET A 56 8.29 3.71 -9.80
N HIS A 57 9.46 3.88 -9.18
CA HIS A 57 10.73 3.94 -9.90
C HIS A 57 11.04 2.62 -10.62
N ALA A 58 10.78 1.48 -9.97
CA ALA A 58 10.94 0.16 -10.59
C ALA A 58 10.02 0.00 -11.81
N ARG A 59 8.76 0.41 -11.70
CA ARG A 59 7.80 0.41 -12.82
C ARG A 59 8.26 1.32 -13.96
N LEU A 60 8.77 2.51 -13.64
CA LEU A 60 9.28 3.45 -14.65
C LEU A 60 10.51 2.88 -15.39
N ALA A 61 11.44 2.26 -14.67
CA ALA A 61 12.60 1.60 -15.26
C ALA A 61 12.20 0.41 -16.14
N ALA A 62 11.16 -0.33 -15.75
CA ALA A 62 10.61 -1.44 -16.53
C ALA A 62 9.81 -0.99 -17.76
N SER A 63 9.21 0.20 -17.76
CA SER A 63 8.42 0.69 -18.90
C SER A 63 9.24 1.09 -20.14
N GLY A 64 10.57 1.25 -20.03
CA GLY A 64 11.43 1.59 -21.17
C GLY A 64 11.08 2.93 -21.86
N PRO A 65 11.98 3.51 -22.68
CA PRO A 65 11.58 4.59 -23.58
C PRO A 65 10.69 3.98 -24.69
N GLU A 66 9.45 4.46 -24.80
CA GLU A 66 8.60 4.22 -25.97
C GLU A 66 9.44 4.47 -27.24
N PRO A 67 9.54 3.52 -28.18
CA PRO A 67 10.27 3.78 -29.42
C PRO A 67 9.53 4.88 -30.16
N SER A 68 10.10 6.09 -30.14
CA SER A 68 9.65 7.20 -30.97
C SER A 68 9.65 6.69 -32.40
N GLY A 69 8.46 6.50 -32.95
CA GLY A 69 8.26 6.12 -34.35
C GLY A 69 8.85 7.21 -35.23
N LEU A 70 10.13 7.04 -35.58
CA LEU A 70 10.77 7.76 -36.67
C LEU A 70 10.19 7.16 -37.95
N GLY A 71 9.04 7.71 -38.35
CA GLY A 71 8.42 7.47 -39.65
C GLY A 71 9.36 7.97 -40.73
N ASP A 72 10.14 7.03 -41.28
CA ASP A 72 11.01 7.22 -42.43
C ASP A 72 10.17 7.34 -43.72
N GLY A 73 10.60 8.29 -44.57
CA GLY A 73 10.47 8.23 -46.03
C GLY A 73 9.08 8.07 -46.67
N ARG A 74 8.52 9.19 -47.15
CA ARG A 74 7.94 9.22 -48.50
C ARG A 74 8.35 10.51 -49.20
N SER A 75 9.40 10.40 -49.99
CA SER A 75 9.78 11.34 -51.06
C SER A 75 8.73 11.34 -52.17
N ASP A 76 8.66 12.47 -52.88
CA ASP A 76 7.87 12.80 -54.08
C ASP A 76 7.56 11.65 -55.06
#